data_AF-A0A015KJ17-F1
#
_entry.id   AF-A0A015KJ17-F1
#
_cell.length_a   1.000
_cell.length_b   1.000
_cell.length_c   1.000
_cell.angle_alpha   90.00
_cell.angle_beta   90.00
_cell.angle_gamma   90.00
#
_symmetry.space_group_name_H-M   'P 1'
#
loop_
_entity.id
_entity.type
_entity.pdbx_description
1 polymer ?
#
loop_
_entity_poly.entity_id
_entity_poly.type
_entity_poly.pdbx_seq_one_letter_code
_entity_poly.pdbx_strand_id
1 'polypeptide(L)'
;MPDRDKNTLHININTGGVFEESPIRSYILRYFKGISQPRVLLLIAFIFLFVFFYGKNEESIGKNDIGKIETIQESDILTKIIPTEGDGECTAILLNWNRLDNIKIIVKNLCQYSMFKEIFIWNNNVDLHLSDTMFVDTHCNKIRYYNSPGNMYFIARYLACSMAATKYCYFQDDDWMIKHLRSMYSNFLRFPNLIHTDTNADVYSSTNWKWCFFDDDIDLHSCYSWVGTGAFTSRENVLKFLKMTSKTEMSSLEFIYGDMYFTTYLNQVPYQLENSLIELPQENGFSLTGKDRMLNKLYMHKALIRLYNYLSLLKSKNNNNPSTQMIEDTKEFSPTLYERDVRSPCHNDKCLFLTNKHSFPNVKLFKYKPYINISESERLHSSFFNTQHFISYPYSHAVDNDNSTAWISQDGIVS
;
A
#
# COMPACT_ATOMS: atom_id res chain seq x y z
N MET A 1 -61.94 38.91 -18.09
CA MET A 1 -61.89 39.60 -19.39
C MET A 1 -61.27 40.98 -19.16
N PRO A 2 -60.56 41.56 -20.12
CA PRO A 2 -59.17 41.31 -20.57
C PRO A 2 -58.24 42.48 -20.12
N ASP A 3 -56.93 42.49 -20.38
CA ASP A 3 -56.22 43.20 -21.48
C ASP A 3 -54.84 43.58 -20.86
N ARG A 4 -53.72 43.83 -21.54
CA ARG A 4 -53.24 43.65 -22.92
C ARG A 4 -51.75 44.02 -22.89
N ASP A 5 -50.96 43.30 -23.68
CA ASP A 5 -49.81 43.71 -24.49
C ASP A 5 -49.01 44.98 -24.16
N LYS A 6 -47.68 44.81 -24.12
CA LYS A 6 -46.74 45.76 -24.74
C LYS A 6 -45.58 45.07 -25.47
N ASN A 7 -45.39 45.54 -26.69
CA ASN A 7 -44.40 45.24 -27.73
C ASN A 7 -42.95 45.69 -27.39
N THR A 8 -41.98 44.84 -27.78
CA THR A 8 -40.79 45.03 -28.67
C THR A 8 -40.19 46.46 -28.85
N LEU A 9 -38.86 46.69 -28.92
CA LEU A 9 -37.89 46.16 -29.91
C LEU A 9 -36.38 46.50 -29.57
N HIS A 10 -35.48 45.54 -29.89
CA HIS A 10 -34.01 45.49 -30.19
C HIS A 10 -33.07 46.72 -30.09
N ILE A 11 -31.76 46.61 -29.74
CA ILE A 11 -30.62 46.05 -30.54
C ILE A 11 -29.40 45.62 -29.65
N ASN A 12 -28.71 44.57 -30.11
CA ASN A 12 -27.45 43.94 -29.66
C ASN A 12 -26.21 44.87 -29.53
N ILE A 13 -25.24 44.48 -28.68
CA ILE A 13 -23.88 44.03 -29.07
C ILE A 13 -23.18 43.34 -27.86
N ASN A 14 -22.43 42.31 -28.21
CA ASN A 14 -21.85 41.23 -27.43
C ASN A 14 -20.41 41.56 -26.96
N THR A 15 -20.04 41.31 -25.71
CA THR A 15 -18.67 40.91 -25.29
C THR A 15 -18.64 40.37 -23.86
N GLY A 16 -18.11 39.15 -23.67
CA GLY A 16 -17.43 38.74 -22.43
C GLY A 16 -18.20 37.77 -21.53
N GLY A 17 -17.75 36.51 -21.52
CA GLY A 17 -18.37 35.39 -20.81
C GLY A 17 -18.43 35.51 -19.28
N VAL A 18 -19.53 34.97 -18.74
CA VAL A 18 -19.80 34.77 -17.32
C VAL A 18 -19.03 33.53 -16.85
N PHE A 19 -18.10 33.69 -15.91
CA PHE A 19 -17.63 32.61 -15.07
C PHE A 19 -18.74 32.26 -14.08
N GLU A 20 -19.34 31.07 -14.22
CA GLU A 20 -20.16 30.47 -13.16
C GLU A 20 -19.30 30.25 -11.91
N GLU A 21 -19.74 30.81 -10.78
CA GLU A 21 -19.08 30.62 -9.50
C GLU A 21 -19.21 29.16 -9.03
N SER A 22 -18.05 28.50 -8.88
CA SER A 22 -17.96 27.13 -8.40
C SER A 22 -18.39 26.98 -6.92
N PRO A 23 -19.18 25.94 -6.56
CA PRO A 23 -19.58 25.64 -5.18
C PRO A 23 -18.40 25.26 -4.25
N ILE A 24 -17.19 25.18 -4.79
CA ILE A 24 -15.95 24.90 -4.06
C ILE A 24 -15.57 26.09 -3.16
N ARG A 25 -15.89 27.33 -3.55
CA ARG A 25 -15.47 28.55 -2.83
C ARG A 25 -16.10 28.67 -1.43
N SER A 26 -17.34 28.20 -1.26
CA SER A 26 -18.05 28.21 0.02
C SER A 26 -17.56 27.11 0.97
N TYR A 27 -17.07 25.99 0.44
CA TYR A 27 -16.42 24.92 1.22
C TYR A 27 -15.02 25.32 1.70
N ILE A 28 -14.25 26.02 0.86
CA ILE A 28 -12.92 26.53 1.19
C ILE A 28 -12.98 27.53 2.35
N LEU A 29 -13.96 28.44 2.37
CA LEU A 29 -14.13 29.41 3.45
C LEU A 29 -14.51 28.79 4.81
N ARG A 30 -15.09 27.58 4.83
CA ARG A 30 -15.34 26.83 6.07
C ARG A 30 -14.11 26.06 6.54
N TYR A 31 -13.28 25.55 5.61
CA TYR A 31 -12.06 24.82 5.94
C TYR A 31 -10.99 25.71 6.61
N PHE A 32 -10.96 27.01 6.29
CA PHE A 32 -10.00 27.96 6.84
C PHE A 32 -10.32 28.55 8.22
N LYS A 33 -11.48 28.23 8.80
CA LYS A 33 -11.86 28.75 10.14
C LYS A 33 -11.24 27.99 11.33
N GLY A 34 -10.48 26.91 11.09
CA GLY A 34 -9.94 26.05 12.15
C GLY A 34 -8.41 25.97 12.26
N ILE A 35 -7.65 26.68 11.41
CA ILE A 35 -6.18 26.57 11.37
C ILE A 35 -5.57 27.88 11.82
N SER A 36 -5.05 27.93 13.06
CA SER A 36 -4.50 29.15 13.67
C SER A 36 -3.03 29.43 13.35
N GLN A 37 -2.39 28.67 12.44
CA GLN A 37 -0.98 28.85 12.13
C GLN A 37 -0.74 29.22 10.66
N PRO A 38 -0.26 30.46 10.36
CA PRO A 38 -0.07 30.95 8.99
C PRO A 38 1.00 30.19 8.20
N ARG A 39 1.88 29.42 8.87
CA ARG A 39 2.91 28.59 8.21
C ARG A 39 2.35 27.32 7.57
N VAL A 40 1.27 26.76 8.12
CA VAL A 40 0.61 25.55 7.59
C VAL A 40 -0.18 25.87 6.32
N LEU A 41 -0.80 27.07 6.27
CA LEU A 41 -1.48 27.57 5.08
C LEU A 41 -0.52 27.77 3.88
N LEU A 42 0.67 28.31 4.14
CA LEU A 42 1.70 28.51 3.11
C LEU A 42 2.22 27.20 2.54
N LEU A 43 2.40 26.18 3.39
CA LEU A 43 2.84 24.85 2.97
C LEU A 43 1.80 24.16 2.07
N ILE A 44 0.52 24.24 2.45
CA ILE A 44 -0.59 23.67 1.67
C ILE A 44 -0.71 24.37 0.32
N ALA A 45 -0.63 25.69 0.27
CA ALA A 45 -0.66 26.45 -0.98
C ALA A 45 0.53 26.11 -1.92
N PHE A 46 1.71 25.87 -1.36
CA PHE A 46 2.90 25.48 -2.12
C PHE A 46 2.77 24.07 -2.73
N ILE A 47 2.18 23.12 -1.99
CA ILE A 47 1.91 21.77 -2.49
C ILE A 47 0.95 21.81 -3.68
N PHE A 48 -0.09 22.66 -3.62
CA PHE A 48 -1.05 22.81 -4.73
C PHE A 48 -0.42 23.44 -5.98
N LEU A 49 0.46 24.42 -5.82
CA LEU A 49 1.20 25.03 -6.95
C LEU A 49 2.20 24.05 -7.58
N PHE A 50 2.87 23.21 -6.79
CA PHE A 50 3.85 22.25 -7.28
C PHE A 50 3.22 21.12 -8.12
N VAL A 51 2.02 20.66 -7.74
CA VAL A 51 1.27 19.63 -8.50
C VAL A 51 0.76 20.16 -9.84
N PHE A 52 0.43 21.46 -9.94
CA PHE A 52 -0.08 22.04 -11.18
C PHE A 52 1.01 22.35 -12.23
N PHE A 53 2.24 22.64 -11.81
CA PHE A 53 3.30 23.07 -12.74
C PHE A 53 4.24 21.95 -13.22
N TYR A 54 4.33 20.80 -12.53
CA TYR A 54 5.26 19.73 -12.91
C TYR A 54 4.66 18.60 -13.77
N GLY A 55 3.42 18.75 -14.24
CA GLY A 55 2.69 17.77 -15.06
C GLY A 55 2.91 17.88 -16.56
N LYS A 56 4.10 18.28 -17.03
CA LYS A 56 4.45 18.27 -18.47
C LYS A 56 5.96 18.15 -18.65
N ASN A 57 6.42 16.97 -19.05
CA ASN A 57 7.62 16.75 -19.87
C ASN A 57 7.60 15.28 -20.36
N GLU A 58 7.13 15.09 -21.59
CA GLU A 58 7.41 13.89 -22.40
C GLU A 58 8.68 14.17 -23.19
N GLU A 59 9.70 13.31 -23.06
CA GLU A 59 10.89 13.34 -23.90
C GLU A 59 10.96 12.07 -24.76
N SER A 60 11.22 12.28 -26.05
CA SER A 60 11.20 11.32 -27.14
C SER A 60 12.40 10.37 -27.14
N ILE A 61 12.15 9.06 -27.29
CA ILE A 61 13.19 8.05 -27.49
C ILE A 61 13.68 8.08 -28.95
N GLY A 62 14.95 8.45 -29.14
CA GLY A 62 15.67 8.32 -30.41
C GLY A 62 16.18 6.89 -30.61
N LYS A 63 15.92 6.34 -31.80
CA LYS A 63 16.53 5.10 -32.31
C LYS A 63 17.98 5.38 -32.74
N ASN A 64 18.91 4.53 -32.29
CA ASN A 64 19.94 3.83 -33.08
C ASN A 64 21.08 3.41 -32.14
N ASP A 65 21.36 2.11 -32.05
CA ASP A 65 22.64 1.56 -32.51
C ASP A 65 22.65 0.04 -32.37
N ILE A 66 22.75 -0.61 -33.53
CA ILE A 66 22.95 -2.04 -33.70
C ILE A 66 24.45 -2.27 -33.82
N GLY A 67 24.97 -3.18 -33.01
CA GLY A 67 26.12 -3.99 -33.38
C GLY A 67 27.44 -3.65 -32.70
N LYS A 68 27.72 -4.33 -31.59
CA LYS A 68 29.05 -4.85 -31.25
C LYS A 68 28.90 -6.06 -30.34
N ILE A 69 29.22 -7.24 -30.88
CA ILE A 69 29.35 -8.47 -30.11
C ILE A 69 30.75 -8.45 -29.51
N GLU A 70 30.85 -8.07 -28.24
CA GLU A 70 32.06 -8.26 -27.45
C GLU A 70 32.01 -9.64 -26.78
N THR A 71 33.08 -10.41 -26.99
CA THR A 71 33.34 -11.70 -26.39
C THR A 71 33.41 -11.58 -24.87
N ILE A 72 32.40 -12.12 -24.18
CA ILE A 72 32.28 -12.10 -22.72
C ILE A 72 33.27 -13.11 -22.12
N GLN A 73 34.25 -12.62 -21.34
CA GLN A 73 35.11 -13.44 -20.50
C GLN A 73 34.29 -14.07 -19.36
N GLU A 74 34.58 -15.34 -19.08
CA GLU A 74 33.93 -16.19 -18.07
C GLU A 74 33.87 -15.58 -16.65
N SER A 75 34.76 -14.63 -16.33
CA SER A 75 34.77 -13.90 -15.06
C SER A 75 33.64 -12.86 -14.92
N ASP A 76 33.04 -12.43 -16.04
CA ASP A 76 32.00 -11.40 -16.07
C ASP A 76 30.59 -11.99 -15.83
N ILE A 77 30.46 -13.32 -15.89
CA ILE A 77 29.21 -14.05 -15.66
C ILE A 77 28.90 -14.14 -14.16
N LEU A 78 29.93 -14.26 -13.32
CA LEU A 78 29.78 -14.39 -11.85
C LEU A 78 29.47 -13.05 -11.16
N THR A 79 29.93 -11.93 -11.70
CA THR A 79 29.59 -10.57 -11.21
C THR A 79 28.21 -10.10 -11.67
N LYS A 80 27.66 -10.65 -12.77
CA LYS A 80 26.30 -10.38 -13.27
C LYS A 80 25.20 -11.29 -12.67
N ILE A 81 25.51 -12.13 -11.69
CA ILE A 81 24.53 -13.05 -11.07
C ILE A 81 23.47 -12.31 -10.24
N ILE A 82 23.77 -11.11 -9.74
CA ILE A 82 22.79 -10.30 -9.00
C ILE A 82 22.07 -9.40 -10.02
N PRO A 83 20.77 -9.59 -10.26
CA PRO A 83 20.01 -8.68 -11.11
C PRO A 83 20.11 -7.26 -10.54
N THR A 84 20.56 -6.31 -11.36
CA THR A 84 20.57 -4.87 -11.03
C THR A 84 19.25 -4.19 -11.38
N GLU A 85 18.27 -4.95 -11.87
CA GLU A 85 16.94 -4.45 -12.17
C GLU A 85 16.28 -3.94 -10.88
N GLY A 86 15.78 -2.70 -10.92
CA GLY A 86 15.19 -2.04 -9.75
C GLY A 86 16.21 -1.39 -8.80
N ASP A 87 17.51 -1.40 -9.10
CA ASP A 87 18.50 -0.68 -8.30
C ASP A 87 18.16 0.81 -8.19
N GLY A 88 18.12 1.33 -6.97
CA GLY A 88 17.78 2.72 -6.69
C GLY A 88 16.36 3.14 -7.11
N GLU A 89 15.45 2.21 -7.38
CA GLU A 89 14.07 2.53 -7.76
C GLU A 89 13.11 2.59 -6.56
N CYS A 90 13.58 2.25 -5.36
CA CYS A 90 12.78 2.21 -4.14
C CYS A 90 13.30 3.17 -3.06
N THR A 91 12.38 3.77 -2.29
CA THR A 91 12.70 4.43 -1.01
C THR A 91 12.13 3.59 0.13
N ALA A 92 12.99 3.19 1.06
CA ALA A 92 12.53 2.58 2.30
C ALA A 92 11.96 3.66 3.23
N ILE A 93 10.76 3.45 3.76
CA ILE A 93 10.10 4.36 4.68
C ILE A 93 10.03 3.70 6.05
N LEU A 94 10.63 4.34 7.05
CA LEU A 94 10.61 3.89 8.44
C LEU A 94 9.92 4.94 9.30
N LEU A 95 9.10 4.50 10.24
CA LEU A 95 8.48 5.37 11.25
C LEU A 95 9.25 5.22 12.56
N ASN A 96 9.79 6.32 13.08
CA ASN A 96 10.40 6.35 14.40
C ASN A 96 9.44 7.01 15.40
N TRP A 97 9.25 6.40 16.56
CA TRP A 97 8.65 7.08 17.72
C TRP A 97 9.49 6.84 18.98
N ASN A 98 9.49 5.63 19.52
CA ASN A 98 10.12 5.35 20.83
C ASN A 98 11.18 4.24 20.79
N ARG A 99 11.48 3.64 19.63
CA ARG A 99 12.47 2.55 19.49
C ARG A 99 13.60 2.91 18.53
N LEU A 100 14.31 4.01 18.81
CA LEU A 100 15.39 4.49 17.96
C LEU A 100 16.49 3.42 17.72
N ASP A 101 16.79 2.60 18.73
CA ASP A 101 17.83 1.56 18.58
C ASP A 101 17.41 0.46 17.62
N ASN A 102 16.12 0.07 17.60
CA ASN A 102 15.61 -0.83 16.57
C ASN A 102 15.71 -0.19 15.18
N ILE A 103 15.37 1.10 15.05
CA ILE A 103 15.51 1.83 13.78
C ILE A 103 16.97 1.80 13.29
N LYS A 104 17.97 1.98 14.16
CA LYS A 104 19.39 1.88 13.76
C LYS A 104 19.75 0.48 13.21
N ILE A 105 19.26 -0.58 13.86
CA ILE A 105 19.45 -1.97 13.41
C ILE A 105 18.82 -2.17 12.02
N ILE A 106 17.59 -1.69 11.85
CA ILE A 106 16.85 -1.75 10.59
C ILE A 106 17.57 -0.98 9.49
N VAL A 107 18.01 0.26 9.76
CA VAL A 107 18.78 1.07 8.80
C VAL A 107 20.03 0.33 8.36
N LYS A 108 20.80 -0.25 9.29
CA LYS A 108 22.00 -1.05 8.96
C LYS A 108 21.66 -2.23 8.06
N ASN A 109 20.57 -2.96 8.35
CA ASN A 109 20.10 -4.06 7.51
C ASN A 109 19.66 -3.58 6.13
N LEU A 110 18.90 -2.50 6.02
CA LEU A 110 18.39 -2.00 4.74
C LEU A 110 19.49 -1.38 3.86
N CYS A 111 20.51 -0.77 4.47
CA CYS A 111 21.53 -0.04 3.71
C CYS A 111 22.37 -0.92 2.78
N GLN A 112 22.47 -2.22 3.10
CA GLN A 112 23.22 -3.19 2.27
C GLN A 112 22.56 -3.47 0.91
N TYR A 113 21.29 -3.11 0.73
CA TYR A 113 20.56 -3.39 -0.51
C TYR A 113 20.68 -2.22 -1.50
N SER A 114 20.93 -2.56 -2.76
CA SER A 114 21.06 -1.62 -3.89
C SER A 114 19.70 -1.08 -4.37
N MET A 115 18.61 -1.84 -4.19
CA MET A 115 17.24 -1.42 -4.52
C MET A 115 16.83 -0.10 -3.85
N PHE A 116 17.37 0.19 -2.67
CA PHE A 116 17.09 1.43 -1.95
C PHE A 116 18.01 2.55 -2.40
N LYS A 117 17.40 3.58 -3.00
CA LYS A 117 18.06 4.87 -3.25
C LYS A 117 18.22 5.68 -1.97
N GLU A 118 17.21 5.62 -1.12
CA GLU A 118 17.09 6.39 0.11
C GLU A 118 16.37 5.55 1.18
N ILE A 119 16.75 5.73 2.43
CA ILE A 119 16.02 5.30 3.62
C ILE A 119 15.47 6.56 4.28
N PHE A 120 14.18 6.80 4.11
CA PHE A 120 13.46 7.94 4.67
C PHE A 120 12.86 7.57 6.04
N ILE A 121 13.42 8.17 7.09
CA ILE A 121 12.95 8.03 8.46
C ILE A 121 12.01 9.20 8.81
N TRP A 122 10.73 8.90 9.00
CA TRP A 122 9.76 9.85 9.53
C TRP A 122 9.74 9.76 11.05
N ASN A 123 10.15 10.83 11.72
CA ASN A 123 10.20 10.87 13.17
C ASN A 123 8.92 11.48 13.74
N ASN A 124 8.12 10.65 14.39
CA ASN A 124 6.90 11.00 15.12
C ASN A 124 7.16 11.40 16.58
N ASN A 125 8.41 11.35 17.05
CA ASN A 125 8.78 11.76 18.40
C ASN A 125 9.16 13.23 18.43
N VAL A 126 8.34 14.04 19.11
CA VAL A 126 8.57 15.49 19.25
C VAL A 126 9.67 15.82 20.25
N ASP A 127 9.97 14.90 21.18
CA ASP A 127 10.98 15.09 22.23
C ASP A 127 12.39 14.71 21.74
N LEU A 128 12.50 14.09 20.57
CA LEU A 128 13.75 13.65 19.97
C LEU A 128 13.90 14.28 18.58
N HIS A 129 15.02 14.94 18.30
CA HIS A 129 15.34 15.44 16.97
C HIS A 129 16.39 14.54 16.31
N LEU A 130 16.01 13.81 15.26
CA LEU A 130 16.94 12.95 14.53
C LEU A 130 17.99 13.78 13.79
N SER A 131 19.23 13.28 13.79
CA SER A 131 20.39 13.86 13.10
C SER A 131 21.39 12.78 12.70
N ASP A 132 22.30 13.09 11.76
CA ASP A 132 23.30 12.14 11.24
C ASP A 132 24.17 11.51 12.33
N THR A 133 24.50 12.26 13.39
CA THR A 133 25.34 11.77 14.50
C THR A 133 24.75 10.57 15.21
N MET A 134 23.42 10.41 15.20
CA MET A 134 22.72 9.29 15.81
C MET A 134 22.82 8.00 14.99
N PHE A 135 23.22 8.08 13.73
CA PHE A 135 23.24 6.96 12.79
C PHE A 135 24.65 6.62 12.27
N VAL A 136 25.69 7.24 12.81
CA VAL A 136 27.10 7.04 12.38
C VAL A 136 27.48 5.55 12.36
N ASP A 137 27.08 4.80 13.40
CA ASP A 137 27.41 3.37 13.55
C ASP A 137 26.69 2.45 12.56
N THR A 138 25.69 2.97 11.84
CA THR A 138 25.03 2.22 10.76
C THR A 138 25.89 2.17 9.48
N HIS A 139 26.88 3.07 9.37
CA HIS A 139 27.68 3.29 8.16
C HIS A 139 26.84 3.49 6.89
N CYS A 140 25.62 4.03 7.04
CA CYS A 140 24.70 4.23 5.94
C CYS A 140 24.69 5.69 5.46
N ASN A 141 24.95 5.90 4.17
CA ASN A 141 24.95 7.22 3.53
C ASN A 141 23.64 7.53 2.77
N LYS A 142 22.61 6.67 2.91
CA LYS A 142 21.33 6.78 2.19
C LYS A 142 20.21 7.37 3.04
N ILE A 143 20.50 7.88 4.24
CA ILE A 143 19.49 8.26 5.22
C ILE A 143 18.97 9.66 4.90
N ARG A 144 17.64 9.82 4.91
CA ARG A 144 16.95 11.11 4.98
C ARG A 144 15.99 11.08 6.16
N TYR A 145 15.89 12.17 6.91
CA TYR A 145 14.96 12.25 8.03
C TYR A 145 13.98 13.43 7.89
N TYR A 146 12.78 13.24 8.43
CA TYR A 146 11.81 14.31 8.65
C TYR A 146 11.38 14.30 10.12
N ASN A 147 11.77 15.35 10.84
CA ASN A 147 11.38 15.56 12.23
C ASN A 147 10.01 16.22 12.28
N SER A 148 8.96 15.41 12.50
CA SER A 148 7.57 15.88 12.50
C SER A 148 7.29 16.74 13.73
N PRO A 149 6.50 17.82 13.60
CA PRO A 149 6.08 18.63 14.75
C PRO A 149 5.08 17.91 15.68
N GLY A 150 4.63 16.70 15.32
CA GLY A 150 3.69 15.90 16.09
C GLY A 150 3.65 14.44 15.64
N ASN A 151 3.06 13.58 16.46
CA ASN A 151 2.86 12.17 16.11
C ASN A 151 1.74 12.04 15.07
N MET A 152 2.11 11.67 13.84
CA MET A 152 1.17 11.40 12.74
C MET A 152 0.77 9.93 12.64
N TYR A 153 1.23 9.07 13.56
CA TYR A 153 0.92 7.65 13.62
C TYR A 153 1.18 6.96 12.28
N PHE A 154 0.30 6.05 11.86
CA PHE A 154 0.47 5.24 10.67
C PHE A 154 0.39 6.02 9.37
N ILE A 155 -0.34 7.15 9.32
CA ILE A 155 -0.49 7.90 8.06
C ILE A 155 0.82 8.48 7.55
N ALA A 156 1.76 8.70 8.47
CA ALA A 156 3.09 9.21 8.21
C ALA A 156 3.80 8.43 7.09
N ARG A 157 3.68 7.10 7.03
CA ARG A 157 4.39 6.29 6.03
C ARG A 157 3.90 6.56 4.61
N TYR A 158 2.60 6.80 4.46
CA TYR A 158 1.98 7.11 3.17
C TYR A 158 2.30 8.54 2.72
N LEU A 159 2.33 9.49 3.65
CA LEU A 159 2.79 10.84 3.35
C LEU A 159 4.26 10.84 2.94
N ALA A 160 5.12 10.14 3.68
CA ALA A 160 6.53 9.99 3.37
C ALA A 160 6.76 9.37 1.98
N CYS A 161 6.03 8.30 1.64
CA CYS A 161 6.10 7.69 0.31
C CYS A 161 5.59 8.63 -0.80
N SER A 162 4.52 9.39 -0.55
CA SER A 162 4.05 10.38 -1.54
C SER A 162 5.09 11.48 -1.82
N MET A 163 5.96 11.76 -0.85
CA MET A 163 7.08 12.72 -0.94
C MET A 163 8.38 12.08 -1.46
N ALA A 164 8.40 10.76 -1.72
CA ALA A 164 9.58 10.07 -2.21
C ALA A 164 9.85 10.40 -3.69
N ALA A 165 11.13 10.54 -4.05
CA ALA A 165 11.54 10.80 -5.43
C ALA A 165 11.56 9.55 -6.31
N THR A 166 11.47 8.36 -5.70
CA THR A 166 11.52 7.05 -6.34
C THR A 166 10.15 6.59 -6.83
N LYS A 167 10.14 5.54 -7.66
CA LYS A 167 8.90 4.95 -8.20
C LYS A 167 8.19 4.10 -7.17
N TYR A 168 8.95 3.44 -6.31
CA TYR A 168 8.47 2.46 -5.35
C TYR A 168 8.81 2.86 -3.92
N CYS A 169 8.04 2.34 -2.98
CA CYS A 169 8.27 2.50 -1.56
C CYS A 169 8.30 1.13 -0.89
N TYR A 170 9.11 1.03 0.15
CA TYR A 170 9.13 -0.11 1.06
C TYR A 170 8.70 0.34 2.46
N PHE A 171 7.81 -0.41 3.10
CA PHE A 171 7.34 -0.15 4.46
C PHE A 171 7.82 -1.25 5.41
N GLN A 172 8.19 -0.84 6.62
CA GLN A 172 8.52 -1.74 7.72
C GLN A 172 8.29 -1.02 9.05
N ASP A 173 7.77 -1.74 10.05
CA ASP A 173 7.65 -1.26 11.42
C ASP A 173 8.97 -1.42 12.18
N ASP A 174 9.08 -0.75 13.31
CA ASP A 174 10.30 -0.69 14.13
C ASP A 174 10.47 -1.89 15.08
N ASP A 175 9.65 -2.93 14.96
CA ASP A 175 9.70 -4.16 15.75
C ASP A 175 9.92 -5.44 14.96
N TRP A 176 10.23 -5.33 13.66
CA TRP A 176 10.53 -6.50 12.82
C TRP A 176 11.88 -6.39 12.17
N MET A 177 12.57 -7.52 12.03
CA MET A 177 13.73 -7.67 11.17
C MET A 177 13.39 -8.51 9.95
N ILE A 178 13.36 -7.85 8.78
CA ILE A 178 13.03 -8.49 7.51
C ILE A 178 14.31 -8.90 6.78
N LYS A 179 14.46 -10.21 6.57
CA LYS A 179 15.66 -10.80 5.94
C LYS A 179 15.50 -11.08 4.45
N HIS A 180 14.28 -11.23 3.96
CA HIS A 180 14.00 -11.78 2.63
C HIS A 180 13.67 -10.71 1.58
N LEU A 181 14.42 -9.61 1.61
CA LEU A 181 14.12 -8.41 0.85
C LEU A 181 14.40 -8.57 -0.65
N ARG A 182 15.47 -9.29 -1.05
CA ARG A 182 15.75 -9.51 -2.48
C ARG A 182 14.68 -10.34 -3.12
N SER A 183 14.24 -11.40 -2.44
CA SER A 183 13.21 -12.32 -2.92
C SER A 183 11.88 -11.60 -3.06
N MET A 184 11.46 -10.88 -2.01
CA MET A 184 10.22 -10.10 -2.06
C MET A 184 10.27 -9.00 -3.13
N TYR A 185 11.39 -8.28 -3.24
CA TYR A 185 11.54 -7.22 -4.25
C TYR A 185 11.55 -7.78 -5.68
N SER A 186 12.21 -8.92 -5.90
CA SER A 186 12.22 -9.60 -7.20
C SER A 186 10.81 -10.01 -7.61
N ASN A 187 9.99 -10.50 -6.67
CA ASN A 187 8.59 -10.80 -6.96
C ASN A 187 7.78 -9.53 -7.22
N PHE A 188 8.02 -8.46 -6.46
CA PHE A 188 7.38 -7.16 -6.66
C PHE A 188 7.62 -6.59 -8.06
N LEU A 189 8.85 -6.65 -8.55
CA LEU A 189 9.20 -6.13 -9.88
C LEU A 189 8.46 -6.84 -11.03
N ARG A 190 8.03 -8.10 -10.85
CA ARG A 190 7.18 -8.80 -11.83
C ARG A 190 5.80 -8.15 -11.95
N PHE A 191 5.26 -7.64 -10.83
CA PHE A 191 3.89 -7.14 -10.73
C PHE A 191 3.80 -5.89 -9.83
N PRO A 192 4.43 -4.76 -10.21
CA PRO A 192 4.57 -3.58 -9.34
C PRO A 192 3.26 -2.81 -9.09
N ASN A 193 2.19 -3.15 -9.83
CA ASN A 193 0.85 -2.63 -9.61
C ASN A 193 0.19 -3.23 -8.36
N LEU A 194 0.63 -4.41 -7.92
CA LEU A 194 0.16 -5.05 -6.69
C LEU A 194 1.05 -4.64 -5.52
N ILE A 195 0.49 -4.59 -4.31
CA ILE A 195 1.30 -4.55 -3.10
C ILE A 195 1.86 -5.94 -2.87
N HIS A 196 3.15 -6.04 -2.58
CA HIS A 196 3.77 -7.27 -2.11
C HIS A 196 4.08 -7.15 -0.64
N THR A 197 3.67 -8.12 0.16
CA THR A 197 3.86 -8.11 1.62
C THR A 197 4.51 -9.41 2.08
N ASP A 198 5.18 -9.39 3.23
CA ASP A 198 5.75 -10.58 3.87
C ASP A 198 5.10 -10.79 5.25
N THR A 199 4.88 -12.03 5.68
CA THR A 199 4.26 -12.33 6.97
C THR A 199 4.45 -13.79 7.40
N ASN A 200 4.18 -14.10 8.67
CA ASN A 200 4.12 -15.48 9.19
C ASN A 200 2.86 -16.25 8.80
N ALA A 201 2.90 -17.58 8.95
CA ALA A 201 1.81 -18.49 8.60
C ALA A 201 0.46 -18.17 9.29
N ASP A 202 0.47 -17.79 10.57
CA ASP A 202 -0.75 -17.43 11.31
C ASP A 202 -1.46 -16.24 10.68
N VAL A 203 -0.70 -15.19 10.42
CA VAL A 203 -1.22 -13.96 9.80
C VAL A 203 -1.56 -14.20 8.34
N TYR A 204 -0.72 -14.92 7.58
CA TYR A 204 -0.99 -15.32 6.19
C TYR A 204 -2.33 -16.03 6.07
N SER A 205 -2.62 -16.94 7.00
CA SER A 205 -3.91 -17.63 7.05
C SER A 205 -5.08 -16.69 7.30
N SER A 206 -4.90 -15.63 8.07
CA SER A 206 -5.97 -14.67 8.32
C SER A 206 -6.18 -13.74 7.13
N THR A 207 -5.12 -13.23 6.53
CA THR A 207 -5.14 -12.26 5.42
C THR A 207 -5.52 -12.88 4.07
N ASN A 208 -5.27 -14.17 3.84
CA ASN A 208 -5.60 -14.86 2.59
C ASN A 208 -6.89 -15.70 2.66
N TRP A 209 -7.43 -15.94 3.86
CA TRP A 209 -8.68 -16.70 4.03
C TRP A 209 -9.79 -15.89 4.69
N LYS A 210 -9.53 -15.22 5.82
CA LYS A 210 -10.58 -14.62 6.67
C LYS A 210 -10.85 -13.16 6.35
N TRP A 211 -9.85 -12.44 5.85
CA TRP A 211 -9.88 -11.00 5.62
C TRP A 211 -9.76 -10.62 4.14
N CYS A 212 -10.38 -11.44 3.31
CA CYS A 212 -10.56 -11.23 1.89
C CYS A 212 -12.05 -11.10 1.59
N PHE A 213 -12.42 -10.11 0.78
CA PHE A 213 -13.81 -9.70 0.58
C PHE A 213 -14.08 -9.53 -0.91
N PHE A 214 -15.09 -10.27 -1.40
CA PHE A 214 -15.46 -10.29 -2.81
C PHE A 214 -16.94 -10.00 -3.02
N ASP A 215 -17.26 -9.16 -3.99
CA ASP A 215 -18.62 -8.97 -4.51
C ASP A 215 -18.54 -8.56 -5.99
N ASP A 216 -18.70 -9.55 -6.87
CA ASP A 216 -18.61 -9.37 -8.33
C ASP A 216 -19.66 -8.40 -8.88
N ASP A 217 -20.77 -8.16 -8.18
CA ASP A 217 -21.83 -7.25 -8.67
C ASP A 217 -21.34 -5.78 -8.68
N ILE A 218 -20.37 -5.46 -7.84
CA ILE A 218 -19.82 -4.12 -7.66
C ILE A 218 -18.31 -4.06 -7.89
N ASP A 219 -17.72 -5.11 -8.45
CA ASP A 219 -16.28 -5.22 -8.71
C ASP A 219 -15.45 -5.03 -7.42
N LEU A 220 -15.89 -5.63 -6.31
CA LEU A 220 -15.13 -5.66 -5.05
C LEU A 220 -14.24 -6.92 -5.01
N HIS A 221 -12.93 -6.73 -4.85
CA HIS A 221 -11.91 -7.79 -4.73
C HIS A 221 -10.75 -7.29 -3.87
N SER A 222 -11.00 -7.21 -2.58
CA SER A 222 -10.09 -6.56 -1.64
C SER A 222 -9.71 -7.51 -0.51
N CYS A 223 -8.44 -7.54 -0.15
CA CYS A 223 -7.99 -8.19 1.08
C CYS A 223 -7.19 -7.24 1.95
N TYR A 224 -7.32 -7.43 3.26
CA TYR A 224 -6.48 -6.74 4.22
C TYR A 224 -5.13 -7.45 4.35
N SER A 225 -4.05 -6.68 4.41
CA SER A 225 -2.71 -7.15 4.81
C SER A 225 -2.06 -6.13 5.72
N TRP A 226 -1.31 -6.63 6.71
CA TRP A 226 -0.34 -5.83 7.44
C TRP A 226 0.79 -5.42 6.49
N VAL A 227 1.33 -4.21 6.70
CA VAL A 227 2.46 -3.67 5.93
C VAL A 227 3.71 -3.47 6.79
N GLY A 228 3.60 -3.69 8.10
CA GLY A 228 4.69 -3.52 9.06
C GLY A 228 5.77 -4.59 9.00
N THR A 229 5.41 -5.79 8.56
CA THR A 229 6.31 -6.94 8.42
C THR A 229 7.03 -6.96 7.07
N GLY A 230 7.13 -5.81 6.40
CA GLY A 230 7.70 -5.68 5.07
C GLY A 230 6.61 -5.57 4.00
N ALA A 231 6.61 -4.46 3.26
CA ALA A 231 5.74 -4.28 2.12
C ALA A 231 6.36 -3.43 1.02
N PHE A 232 6.40 -3.93 -0.21
CA PHE A 232 6.70 -3.11 -1.39
C PHE A 232 5.41 -2.66 -2.07
N THR A 233 5.39 -1.40 -2.47
CA THR A 233 4.26 -0.80 -3.19
C THR A 233 4.74 0.29 -4.13
N SER A 234 3.97 0.58 -5.17
CA SER A 234 4.23 1.75 -6.00
C SER A 234 3.83 3.04 -5.29
N ARG A 235 4.55 4.13 -5.59
CA ARG A 235 4.14 5.48 -5.16
C ARG A 235 2.75 5.82 -5.67
N GLU A 236 2.40 5.32 -6.86
CA GLU A 236 1.07 5.47 -7.44
C GLU A 236 -0.03 4.85 -6.56
N ASN A 237 0.18 3.64 -6.04
CA ASN A 237 -0.76 3.00 -5.12
C ASN A 237 -0.96 3.84 -3.84
N VAL A 238 0.09 4.44 -3.32
CA VAL A 238 -0.01 5.35 -2.17
C VAL A 238 -0.80 6.61 -2.52
N LEU A 239 -0.59 7.19 -3.70
CA LEU A 239 -1.37 8.34 -4.17
C LEU A 239 -2.84 7.98 -4.40
N LYS A 240 -3.13 6.78 -4.92
CA LYS A 240 -4.50 6.24 -5.04
C LYS A 240 -5.16 6.13 -3.67
N PHE A 241 -4.46 5.59 -2.68
CA PHE A 241 -4.94 5.53 -1.31
C PHE A 241 -5.26 6.92 -0.74
N LEU A 242 -4.32 7.86 -0.82
CA LEU A 242 -4.52 9.23 -0.32
C LEU A 242 -5.71 9.92 -1.02
N LYS A 243 -5.88 9.73 -2.34
CA LYS A 243 -7.06 10.19 -3.08
C LYS A 243 -8.35 9.54 -2.58
N MET A 244 -8.32 8.25 -2.26
CA MET A 244 -9.46 7.53 -1.69
C MET A 244 -9.90 8.10 -0.34
N THR A 245 -8.95 8.50 0.53
CA THR A 245 -9.31 9.14 1.82
C THR A 245 -10.19 10.39 1.64
N SER A 246 -9.95 11.16 0.57
CA SER A 246 -10.76 12.34 0.24
C SER A 246 -12.10 11.94 -0.39
N LYS A 247 -12.09 10.98 -1.32
CA LYS A 247 -13.31 10.50 -2.00
C LYS A 247 -14.32 9.86 -1.06
N THR A 248 -13.85 9.21 0.01
CA THR A 248 -14.70 8.54 0.99
C THR A 248 -14.97 9.41 2.22
N GLU A 249 -14.51 10.66 2.26
CA GLU A 249 -14.67 11.57 3.41
C GLU A 249 -14.18 10.95 4.72
N MET A 250 -12.94 10.44 4.71
CA MET A 250 -12.28 9.88 5.87
C MET A 250 -12.01 10.97 6.92
N SER A 251 -12.41 10.72 8.16
CA SER A 251 -12.21 11.67 9.27
C SER A 251 -10.76 11.71 9.74
N SER A 252 -10.37 12.77 10.45
CA SER A 252 -9.02 12.92 11.02
C SER A 252 -8.64 11.77 11.96
N LEU A 253 -9.62 11.22 12.70
CA LEU A 253 -9.37 10.07 13.58
C LEU A 253 -9.14 8.78 12.79
N GLU A 254 -9.88 8.57 11.69
CA GLU A 254 -9.62 7.44 10.80
C GLU A 254 -8.25 7.56 10.14
N PHE A 255 -7.83 8.79 9.80
CA PHE A 255 -6.52 9.09 9.19
C PHE A 255 -5.36 8.49 10.00
N ILE A 256 -5.43 8.57 11.34
CA ILE A 256 -4.45 7.98 12.26
C ILE A 256 -4.32 6.46 12.07
N TYR A 257 -5.39 5.77 11.68
CA TYR A 257 -5.45 4.33 11.44
C TYR A 257 -5.20 3.96 9.97
N GLY A 258 -4.42 4.76 9.23
CA GLY A 258 -4.18 4.59 7.80
C GLY A 258 -3.84 3.16 7.35
N ASP A 259 -3.08 2.41 8.16
CA ASP A 259 -2.73 1.01 7.87
C ASP A 259 -3.97 0.09 7.75
N MET A 260 -5.05 0.37 8.49
CA MET A 260 -6.30 -0.41 8.43
C MET A 260 -7.08 -0.19 7.13
N TYR A 261 -6.74 0.88 6.40
CA TYR A 261 -7.43 1.30 5.18
C TYR A 261 -6.62 1.02 3.92
N PHE A 262 -5.29 1.13 3.99
CA PHE A 262 -4.44 1.20 2.80
C PHE A 262 -4.66 0.06 1.82
N THR A 263 -4.43 -1.19 2.25
CA THR A 263 -4.55 -2.38 1.38
C THR A 263 -5.99 -2.56 0.91
N THR A 264 -6.95 -2.34 1.81
CA THR A 264 -8.37 -2.41 1.49
C THR A 264 -8.76 -1.42 0.38
N TYR A 265 -8.35 -0.16 0.50
CA TYR A 265 -8.74 0.92 -0.42
C TYR A 265 -8.17 0.80 -1.83
N LEU A 266 -7.15 -0.03 -2.03
CA LEU A 266 -6.67 -0.30 -3.38
C LEU A 266 -7.63 -1.20 -4.16
N ASN A 267 -8.55 -1.89 -3.50
CA ASN A 267 -9.43 -2.88 -4.12
C ASN A 267 -8.64 -3.87 -4.98
N GLN A 268 -7.55 -4.39 -4.41
CA GLN A 268 -6.72 -5.43 -5.01
C GLN A 268 -6.29 -6.36 -3.89
N VAL A 269 -6.13 -7.65 -4.21
CA VAL A 269 -5.60 -8.62 -3.26
C VAL A 269 -4.07 -8.44 -3.17
N PRO A 270 -3.46 -8.17 -2.00
CA PRO A 270 -2.01 -8.08 -1.89
C PRO A 270 -1.32 -9.40 -2.28
N TYR A 271 -0.20 -9.33 -3.00
CA TYR A 271 0.63 -10.49 -3.31
C TYR A 271 1.54 -10.78 -2.10
N GLN A 272 0.99 -11.51 -1.14
CA GLN A 272 1.68 -11.82 0.09
C GLN A 272 2.58 -13.06 -0.05
N LEU A 273 3.78 -13.00 0.53
CA LEU A 273 4.65 -14.13 0.77
C LEU A 273 4.52 -14.56 2.23
N GLU A 274 4.69 -15.85 2.47
CA GLU A 274 4.69 -16.44 3.80
C GLU A 274 6.10 -16.86 4.20
N ASN A 275 6.53 -16.49 5.41
CA ASN A 275 7.78 -16.93 6.00
C ASN A 275 7.89 -16.66 7.51
N SER A 276 8.96 -17.15 8.14
CA SER A 276 9.34 -16.82 9.50
C SER A 276 9.71 -15.33 9.65
N LEU A 277 9.13 -14.70 10.68
CA LEU A 277 9.43 -13.33 11.07
C LEU A 277 10.37 -13.30 12.27
N ILE A 278 11.21 -12.26 12.34
CA ILE A 278 12.11 -12.04 13.47
C ILE A 278 11.68 -10.77 14.19
N GLU A 279 11.23 -10.95 15.42
CA GLU A 279 10.77 -9.87 16.28
C GLU A 279 11.96 -9.17 16.94
N LEU A 280 11.95 -7.84 16.93
CA LEU A 280 12.84 -6.98 17.70
C LEU A 280 12.12 -6.58 19.00
N PRO A 281 12.83 -6.09 20.03
CA PRO A 281 12.21 -5.69 21.29
C PRO A 281 11.02 -4.73 21.09
N GLN A 282 9.84 -5.13 21.60
CA GLN A 282 8.56 -4.45 21.36
C GLN A 282 8.11 -3.49 22.47
N GLU A 283 9.02 -2.95 23.28
CA GLU A 283 8.63 -2.03 24.36
C GLU A 283 7.80 -0.86 23.81
N ASN A 284 6.69 -0.53 24.47
CA ASN A 284 5.83 0.62 24.16
C ASN A 284 5.21 0.64 22.74
N GLY A 285 4.92 -0.53 22.17
CA GLY A 285 4.28 -0.65 20.86
C GLY A 285 2.86 -0.11 20.77
N PHE A 286 2.50 0.37 19.59
CA PHE A 286 1.11 0.64 19.25
C PHE A 286 0.39 -0.70 19.00
N SER A 287 -0.81 -0.90 19.55
CA SER A 287 -1.59 -2.14 19.44
C SER A 287 -1.24 -3.33 20.34
N LEU A 288 -0.54 -3.10 21.45
CA LEU A 288 -0.19 -4.17 22.40
C LEU A 288 -1.37 -4.69 23.22
N THR A 289 -2.43 -3.88 23.40
CA THR A 289 -3.56 -4.26 24.25
C THR A 289 -4.68 -4.94 23.47
N GLY A 290 -5.49 -5.77 24.15
CA GLY A 290 -6.70 -6.34 23.56
C GLY A 290 -7.68 -5.27 23.06
N LYS A 291 -7.72 -4.10 23.71
CA LYS A 291 -8.54 -2.95 23.29
C LYS A 291 -8.08 -2.40 21.95
N ASP A 292 -6.78 -2.28 21.74
CA ASP A 292 -6.24 -1.74 20.48
C ASP A 292 -6.46 -2.72 19.32
N ARG A 293 -6.32 -4.03 19.57
CA ARG A 293 -6.65 -5.05 18.56
C ARG A 293 -8.12 -4.98 18.14
N MET A 294 -9.04 -4.71 19.08
CA MET A 294 -10.44 -4.48 18.75
C MET A 294 -10.65 -3.21 17.92
N LEU A 295 -9.91 -2.13 18.22
CA LEU A 295 -9.95 -0.90 17.43
C LEU A 295 -9.46 -1.13 16.00
N ASN A 296 -8.38 -1.90 15.81
CA ASN A 296 -7.89 -2.26 14.47
C ASN A 296 -8.98 -2.96 13.66
N LYS A 297 -9.65 -3.98 14.23
CA LYS A 297 -10.78 -4.66 13.56
C LYS A 297 -11.95 -3.71 13.25
N LEU A 298 -12.25 -2.78 14.15
CA LEU A 298 -13.28 -1.76 13.91
C LEU A 298 -12.93 -0.89 12.69
N TYR A 299 -11.69 -0.42 12.59
CA TYR A 299 -11.26 0.42 11.48
C TYR A 299 -11.07 -0.36 10.17
N MET A 300 -10.66 -1.63 10.22
CA MET A 300 -10.70 -2.53 9.07
C MET A 300 -12.14 -2.66 8.53
N HIS A 301 -13.12 -2.85 9.43
CA HIS A 301 -14.52 -2.93 9.02
C HIS A 301 -15.03 -1.63 8.41
N LYS A 302 -14.67 -0.48 9.00
CA LYS A 302 -15.02 0.85 8.45
C LYS A 302 -14.41 1.07 7.07
N ALA A 303 -13.15 0.67 6.85
CA ALA A 303 -12.51 0.72 5.54
C ALA A 303 -13.32 -0.05 4.50
N LEU A 304 -13.70 -1.28 4.84
CA LEU A 304 -14.47 -2.14 3.95
C LEU A 304 -15.86 -1.58 3.61
N ILE A 305 -16.60 -1.09 4.60
CA ILE A 305 -17.92 -0.45 4.36
C ILE A 305 -17.78 0.78 3.45
N ARG A 306 -16.77 1.62 3.69
CA ARG A 306 -16.55 2.82 2.87
C ARG A 306 -16.20 2.47 1.43
N LEU A 307 -15.33 1.46 1.22
CA LEU A 307 -15.02 0.96 -0.11
C LEU A 307 -16.26 0.39 -0.80
N TYR A 308 -17.02 -0.46 -0.12
CA TYR A 308 -18.25 -1.05 -0.64
C TYR A 308 -19.24 0.03 -1.11
N ASN A 309 -19.48 1.05 -0.26
CA ASN A 309 -20.38 2.15 -0.60
C ASN A 309 -19.85 2.95 -1.80
N TYR A 310 -18.54 3.21 -1.85
CA TYR A 310 -17.91 3.90 -2.97
C TYR A 310 -18.11 3.14 -4.28
N LEU A 311 -17.79 1.85 -4.32
CA LEU A 311 -17.93 0.99 -5.50
C LEU A 311 -19.41 0.84 -5.92
N SER A 312 -20.31 0.66 -4.96
CA SER A 312 -21.77 0.59 -5.22
C SER A 312 -22.29 1.87 -5.90
N LEU A 313 -21.84 3.04 -5.41
CA LEU A 313 -22.20 4.34 -6.01
C LEU A 313 -21.61 4.49 -7.42
N LEU A 314 -20.38 4.02 -7.65
CA LEU A 314 -19.77 4.02 -8.98
C LEU A 314 -20.56 3.14 -9.95
N LYS A 315 -20.93 1.91 -9.53
CA LYS A 315 -21.71 0.99 -10.36
C LYS A 315 -23.07 1.57 -10.73
N SER A 316 -23.76 2.16 -9.76
CA SER A 316 -25.05 2.83 -9.98
C SER A 316 -24.94 4.02 -10.95
N LYS A 317 -23.90 4.85 -10.83
CA LYS A 317 -23.67 5.96 -11.76
C LYS A 317 -23.34 5.47 -13.18
N ASN A 318 -22.51 4.43 -13.30
CA ASN A 318 -22.13 3.87 -14.60
C ASN A 318 -23.32 3.23 -15.33
N ASN A 319 -24.25 2.59 -14.61
CA ASN A 319 -25.48 2.07 -15.23
C ASN A 319 -26.35 3.19 -15.83
N ASN A 320 -26.27 4.40 -15.27
CA ASN A 320 -27.00 5.56 -15.78
C ASN A 320 -26.22 6.36 -16.83
N ASN A 321 -24.88 6.33 -16.82
CA ASN A 321 -24.03 6.97 -17.80
C ASN A 321 -22.65 6.27 -17.89
N PRO A 322 -22.46 5.33 -18.84
CA PRO A 322 -21.26 4.50 -18.89
C PRO A 322 -20.05 5.32 -19.35
N SER A 323 -19.10 5.54 -18.43
CA SER A 323 -17.76 6.06 -18.77
C SER A 323 -16.73 4.92 -18.73
N THR A 324 -16.04 4.68 -19.85
CA THR A 324 -15.13 3.54 -20.01
C THR A 324 -13.96 3.57 -19.02
N GLN A 325 -13.44 4.77 -18.73
CA GLN A 325 -12.25 4.93 -17.88
C GLN A 325 -12.52 4.62 -16.39
N MET A 326 -13.74 4.88 -15.90
CA MET A 326 -14.09 4.52 -14.52
C MET A 326 -14.26 3.01 -14.32
N ILE A 327 -14.52 2.26 -15.38
CA ILE A 327 -14.69 0.80 -15.36
C ILE A 327 -13.33 0.09 -15.34
N GLU A 328 -12.31 0.65 -15.98
CA GLU A 328 -10.97 0.05 -15.98
C GLU A 328 -10.26 0.20 -14.63
N ASP A 329 -10.43 1.35 -13.97
CA ASP A 329 -9.81 1.64 -12.67
C ASP A 329 -10.30 0.72 -11.53
N THR A 330 -11.44 0.05 -11.69
CA THR A 330 -12.01 -0.84 -10.67
C THR A 330 -11.67 -2.30 -10.90
N LYS A 331 -11.11 -2.71 -12.03
CA LYS A 331 -10.88 -4.14 -12.34
C LYS A 331 -9.76 -4.76 -11.52
N GLU A 332 -9.87 -6.07 -11.27
CA GLU A 332 -8.79 -6.87 -10.66
C GLU A 332 -7.60 -6.93 -11.61
N PHE A 333 -6.39 -6.66 -11.11
CA PHE A 333 -5.17 -6.80 -11.89
C PHE A 333 -4.70 -8.25 -11.94
N SER A 334 -4.16 -8.66 -13.08
CA SER A 334 -3.41 -9.92 -13.18
C SER A 334 -2.00 -9.76 -12.58
N PRO A 335 -1.48 -10.78 -11.87
CA PRO A 335 -2.14 -12.04 -11.54
C PRO A 335 -3.17 -11.85 -10.42
N THR A 336 -4.37 -12.36 -10.67
CA THR A 336 -5.42 -12.52 -9.66
C THR A 336 -4.94 -13.46 -8.55
N LEU A 337 -5.66 -13.51 -7.43
CA LEU A 337 -5.28 -14.35 -6.28
C LEU A 337 -4.91 -15.80 -6.66
N TYR A 338 -5.61 -16.40 -7.62
CA TYR A 338 -5.41 -17.80 -8.01
C TYR A 338 -4.39 -18.04 -9.13
N GLU A 339 -3.92 -16.97 -9.77
CA GLU A 339 -2.89 -17.02 -10.83
C GLU A 339 -1.47 -16.87 -10.27
N ARG A 340 -1.34 -16.61 -8.96
CA ARG A 340 -0.07 -16.39 -8.27
C ARG A 340 0.68 -17.69 -8.03
N ASP A 341 1.97 -17.67 -8.34
CA ASP A 341 2.86 -18.84 -8.29
C ASP A 341 3.80 -18.81 -7.08
N VAL A 342 4.37 -17.65 -6.75
CA VAL A 342 5.30 -17.45 -5.63
C VAL A 342 4.56 -17.51 -4.30
N ARG A 343 5.12 -18.24 -3.32
CA ARG A 343 4.51 -18.39 -1.98
C ARG A 343 5.42 -18.04 -0.82
N SER A 344 6.71 -18.31 -0.94
CA SER A 344 7.66 -18.08 0.14
C SER A 344 9.05 -17.73 -0.42
N PRO A 345 9.81 -16.84 0.22
CA PRO A 345 11.22 -16.69 -0.07
C PRO A 345 12.04 -17.85 0.48
N CYS A 346 13.13 -18.20 -0.19
CA CYS A 346 14.07 -19.19 0.34
C CYS A 346 14.85 -18.65 1.56
N HIS A 347 15.32 -19.57 2.41
CA HIS A 347 16.08 -19.27 3.62
C HIS A 347 17.23 -18.27 3.43
N ASN A 348 17.91 -18.33 2.29
CA ASN A 348 19.09 -17.52 1.99
C ASN A 348 18.79 -16.21 1.24
N ASP A 349 17.51 -15.88 1.01
CA ASP A 349 17.06 -14.71 0.24
C ASP A 349 17.58 -14.66 -1.21
N LYS A 350 17.77 -15.84 -1.83
CA LYS A 350 18.28 -15.96 -3.22
C LYS A 350 17.35 -16.73 -4.16
N CYS A 351 16.22 -17.24 -3.68
CA CYS A 351 15.23 -17.88 -4.53
C CYS A 351 13.82 -17.69 -3.99
N LEU A 352 12.85 -18.01 -4.84
CA LEU A 352 11.43 -18.03 -4.54
C LEU A 352 10.93 -19.46 -4.61
N PHE A 353 10.10 -19.87 -3.66
CA PHE A 353 9.33 -21.09 -3.72
C PHE A 353 8.06 -20.87 -4.55
N LEU A 354 7.92 -21.61 -5.63
CA LEU A 354 6.79 -21.52 -6.56
C LEU A 354 5.92 -22.77 -6.45
N THR A 355 4.61 -22.59 -6.32
CA THR A 355 3.63 -23.67 -6.39
C THR A 355 2.27 -23.14 -6.85
N ASN A 356 1.58 -23.95 -7.65
CA ASN A 356 0.20 -23.70 -8.06
C ASN A 356 -0.82 -24.33 -7.10
N LYS A 357 -0.37 -24.96 -6.01
CA LYS A 357 -1.23 -25.50 -4.96
C LYS A 357 -1.60 -24.39 -3.98
N HIS A 358 -2.90 -24.15 -3.85
CA HIS A 358 -3.45 -23.20 -2.87
C HIS A 358 -3.68 -23.90 -1.53
N SER A 359 -3.26 -23.27 -0.42
CA SER A 359 -3.48 -23.80 0.94
C SER A 359 -4.89 -23.56 1.50
N PHE A 360 -5.70 -22.74 0.84
CA PHE A 360 -7.05 -22.38 1.28
C PHE A 360 -8.07 -22.64 0.16
N PRO A 361 -9.34 -22.89 0.52
CA PRO A 361 -10.43 -22.93 -0.46
C PRO A 361 -10.59 -21.62 -1.22
N ASN A 362 -11.40 -21.66 -2.27
CA ASN A 362 -11.74 -20.47 -3.02
C ASN A 362 -12.52 -19.48 -2.13
N VAL A 363 -11.89 -18.39 -1.71
CA VAL A 363 -12.51 -17.37 -0.86
C VAL A 363 -13.63 -16.59 -1.57
N LYS A 364 -13.70 -16.63 -2.91
CA LYS A 364 -14.83 -16.06 -3.67
C LYS A 364 -16.15 -16.82 -3.45
N LEU A 365 -16.12 -17.99 -2.80
CA LEU A 365 -17.32 -18.68 -2.31
C LEU A 365 -18.09 -17.83 -1.26
N PHE A 366 -17.40 -16.90 -0.59
CA PHE A 366 -17.99 -15.99 0.39
C PHE A 366 -18.24 -14.62 -0.25
N LYS A 367 -19.48 -14.41 -0.69
CA LYS A 367 -19.91 -13.08 -1.14
C LYS A 367 -20.01 -12.13 0.06
N TYR A 368 -19.28 -11.02 -0.01
CA TYR A 368 -19.30 -10.00 1.02
C TYR A 368 -20.69 -9.39 1.18
N LYS A 369 -21.04 -9.05 2.43
CA LYS A 369 -22.27 -8.34 2.77
C LYS A 369 -21.96 -7.25 3.79
N PRO A 370 -22.40 -6.00 3.59
CA PRO A 370 -22.02 -4.87 4.43
C PRO A 370 -22.49 -4.99 5.89
N TYR A 371 -23.54 -5.77 6.15
CA TYR A 371 -24.03 -6.05 7.51
C TYR A 371 -23.21 -7.13 8.25
N ILE A 372 -22.30 -7.83 7.57
CA ILE A 372 -21.38 -8.80 8.16
C ILE A 372 -20.11 -8.05 8.58
N ASN A 373 -19.85 -8.02 9.88
CA ASN A 373 -18.62 -7.43 10.42
C ASN A 373 -17.43 -8.41 10.31
N ILE A 374 -16.22 -7.90 10.56
CA ILE A 374 -14.98 -8.68 10.42
C ILE A 374 -14.98 -9.92 11.33
N SER A 375 -15.44 -9.80 12.58
CA SER A 375 -15.49 -10.92 13.53
C SER A 375 -16.45 -12.02 13.07
N GLU A 376 -17.59 -11.64 12.49
CA GLU A 376 -18.54 -12.60 11.92
C GLU A 376 -17.99 -13.26 10.65
N SER A 377 -17.30 -12.49 9.79
CA SER A 377 -16.56 -13.06 8.65
C SER A 377 -15.53 -14.10 9.11
N GLU A 378 -14.72 -13.79 10.13
CA GLU A 378 -13.75 -14.72 10.72
C GLU A 378 -14.43 -16.00 11.22
N ARG A 379 -15.58 -15.87 11.89
CA ARG A 379 -16.36 -17.00 12.41
C ARG A 379 -16.85 -17.91 11.28
N LEU A 380 -17.41 -17.33 10.22
CA LEU A 380 -17.90 -18.07 9.05
C LEU A 380 -16.77 -18.84 8.36
N HIS A 381 -15.66 -18.17 8.07
CA HIS A 381 -14.50 -18.79 7.41
C HIS A 381 -13.87 -19.89 8.28
N SER A 382 -13.77 -19.67 9.59
CA SER A 382 -13.22 -20.66 10.53
C SER A 382 -14.14 -21.88 10.70
N SER A 383 -15.45 -21.70 10.55
CA SER A 383 -16.42 -22.80 10.56
C SER A 383 -16.39 -23.64 9.28
N PHE A 384 -15.97 -23.05 8.16
CA PHE A 384 -15.88 -23.73 6.87
C PHE A 384 -14.56 -24.46 6.67
N PHE A 385 -13.44 -23.82 7.05
CA PHE A 385 -12.10 -24.39 6.85
C PHE A 385 -11.19 -24.08 8.02
N ASN A 386 -10.55 -25.13 8.55
CA ASN A 386 -9.59 -25.03 9.64
C ASN A 386 -8.18 -24.75 9.09
N THR A 387 -7.64 -23.57 9.40
CA THR A 387 -6.31 -23.14 8.94
C THR A 387 -5.15 -23.76 9.71
N GLN A 388 -5.41 -24.55 10.76
CA GLN A 388 -4.36 -25.10 11.62
C GLN A 388 -3.38 -26.01 10.86
N HIS A 389 -3.85 -26.77 9.87
CA HIS A 389 -2.97 -27.62 9.07
C HIS A 389 -1.93 -26.78 8.32
N PHE A 390 -2.35 -25.69 7.66
CA PHE A 390 -1.43 -24.78 7.00
C PHE A 390 -0.44 -24.13 7.97
N ILE A 391 -0.90 -23.74 9.17
CA ILE A 391 -0.04 -23.15 10.19
C ILE A 391 1.04 -24.15 10.65
N SER A 392 0.73 -25.45 10.69
CA SER A 392 1.69 -26.50 11.05
C SER A 392 2.62 -26.92 9.91
N TYR A 393 2.21 -26.73 8.65
CA TYR A 393 2.98 -27.10 7.47
C TYR A 393 2.98 -25.97 6.42
N PRO A 394 3.48 -24.78 6.77
CA PRO A 394 3.45 -23.61 5.91
C PRO A 394 4.36 -23.74 4.68
N TYR A 395 4.25 -22.80 3.74
CA TYR A 395 5.02 -22.82 2.50
C TYR A 395 6.53 -22.69 2.75
N SER A 396 6.92 -21.89 3.74
CA SER A 396 8.32 -21.67 4.11
C SER A 396 9.06 -22.94 4.51
N HIS A 397 8.36 -23.96 5.03
CA HIS A 397 8.95 -25.28 5.30
C HIS A 397 9.44 -26.02 4.03
N ALA A 398 9.08 -25.58 2.82
CA ALA A 398 9.64 -26.14 1.60
C ALA A 398 11.08 -25.67 1.33
N VAL A 399 11.49 -24.55 1.94
CA VAL A 399 12.71 -23.79 1.58
C VAL A 399 13.43 -23.19 2.79
N ASP A 400 13.17 -23.71 3.99
CA ASP A 400 13.77 -23.25 5.26
C ASP A 400 15.15 -23.86 5.56
N ASN A 401 15.59 -24.85 4.75
CA ASN A 401 16.83 -25.61 4.90
C ASN A 401 16.87 -26.50 6.17
N ASP A 402 15.71 -26.90 6.68
CA ASP A 402 15.56 -27.85 7.77
C ASP A 402 14.99 -29.18 7.23
N ASN A 403 15.74 -30.28 7.38
CA ASN A 403 15.31 -31.60 6.91
C ASN A 403 14.22 -32.24 7.80
N SER A 404 13.89 -31.62 8.94
CA SER A 404 12.85 -32.09 9.86
C SER A 404 11.47 -31.46 9.61
N THR A 405 11.40 -30.43 8.78
CA THR A 405 10.17 -29.75 8.39
C THR A 405 9.80 -30.10 6.94
N ALA A 406 8.54 -29.87 6.58
CA ALA A 406 8.08 -29.95 5.20
C ALA A 406 6.83 -29.08 5.02
N TRP A 407 6.69 -28.50 3.83
CA TRP A 407 5.40 -28.00 3.37
C TRP A 407 4.51 -29.20 3.00
N ILE A 408 3.30 -29.23 3.56
CA ILE A 408 2.31 -30.27 3.30
C ILE A 408 1.01 -29.58 2.92
N SER A 409 0.53 -29.83 1.70
CA SER A 409 -0.79 -29.37 1.28
C SER A 409 -1.88 -30.23 1.92
N GLN A 410 -2.98 -29.60 2.34
CA GLN A 410 -4.14 -30.34 2.83
C GLN A 410 -4.91 -30.99 1.67
N ASP A 411 -5.11 -32.31 1.71
CA ASP A 411 -5.96 -33.02 0.74
C ASP A 411 -7.42 -32.57 0.86
N GLY A 412 -8.13 -32.44 -0.27
CA GLY A 412 -9.58 -32.23 -0.29
C GLY A 412 -10.06 -30.77 -0.26
N ILE A 413 -9.22 -29.80 -0.62
CA ILE A 413 -9.69 -28.43 -0.87
C ILE A 413 -10.56 -28.48 -2.14
N VAL A 414 -11.89 -28.41 -1.98
CA VAL A 414 -12.82 -28.28 -3.11
C VAL A 414 -12.50 -26.96 -3.81
N SER A 415 -11.91 -27.07 -4.99
CA SER A 415 -11.54 -25.97 -5.89
C SER A 415 -12.76 -25.33 -6.53
#